data_AF-A0A7V6XJS8-F1
#
_entry.id   AF-A0A7V6XJS8-F1
#
_cell.length_a   1.000
_cell.length_b   1.000
_cell.length_c   1.000
_cell.angle_alpha   90.00
_cell.angle_beta   90.00
_cell.angle_gamma   90.00
#
_symmetry.space_group_name_H-M   'P 1'
#
loop_
_entity.id
_entity.type
_entity.pdbx_description
1 polymer ?
#
loop_
_entity_poly.entity_id
_entity_poly.type
_entity_poly.pdbx_seq_one_letter_code
_entity_poly.pdbx_strand_id
1 'polypeptide(L)'
;MIALLNAIISNEFFILFLVVALGLLVGKIKIKNISLETSGALFVGLIFGAYGFKASNVLFNFALILFVSAVGLLAAKDVGKVVKLYGPKFAVLGTIVTFGGALATYIVTIIYQKGLDPFLVSGTYTGALTSSPGFAAALEATNNNPMVSIGHAVAYPVGVVIVILFVQLVPHIFKIDIDRELELYKTEMKTATDFSNFEDVQEEFNIISYSLVIIAGAV
;
A
#
# COMPACT_ATOMS: atom_id res chain seq x y z
N MET A 1 25.13 12.32 -29.43
CA MET A 1 24.81 11.03 -28.80
C MET A 1 24.74 11.14 -27.27
N ILE A 2 25.81 11.61 -26.59
CA ILE A 2 25.82 11.77 -25.12
C ILE A 2 24.77 12.78 -24.61
N ALA A 3 24.57 13.90 -25.32
CA ALA A 3 23.53 14.89 -24.98
C ALA A 3 22.10 14.35 -25.09
N LEU A 4 21.84 13.46 -26.06
CA LEU A 4 20.55 12.78 -26.21
C LEU A 4 20.34 11.78 -25.07
N LEU A 5 21.37 11.03 -24.72
CA LEU A 5 21.35 10.08 -23.61
C LEU A 5 21.05 10.79 -22.27
N ASN A 6 21.70 11.93 -22.03
CA ASN A 6 21.44 12.75 -20.85
C ASN A 6 20.03 13.34 -20.85
N ALA A 7 19.51 13.79 -22.01
CA ALA A 7 18.14 14.30 -22.10
C ALA A 7 17.08 13.22 -21.82
N ILE A 8 17.33 11.98 -22.25
CA ILE A 8 16.45 10.83 -22.00
C ILE A 8 16.50 10.41 -20.53
N ILE A 9 17.70 10.34 -19.95
CA ILE A 9 17.90 9.95 -18.54
C ILE A 9 17.38 11.03 -17.58
N SER A 10 17.41 12.31 -17.97
CA SER A 10 16.81 13.39 -17.18
C SER A 10 15.27 13.42 -17.21
N ASN A 11 14.63 12.62 -18.06
CA ASN A 11 13.17 12.59 -18.15
C ASN A 11 12.58 11.66 -17.08
N GLU A 12 11.85 12.23 -16.13
CA GLU A 12 11.25 11.49 -15.00
C GLU A 12 10.27 10.40 -15.46
N PHE A 13 9.54 10.63 -16.55
CA PHE A 13 8.61 9.63 -17.12
C PHE A 13 9.37 8.45 -17.73
N PHE A 14 10.52 8.71 -18.36
CA PHE A 14 11.36 7.65 -18.90
C PHE A 14 11.97 6.80 -17.79
N ILE A 15 12.45 7.44 -16.71
CA ILE A 15 12.93 6.71 -15.52
C ILE A 15 11.79 5.87 -14.92
N LEU A 16 10.60 6.46 -14.75
CA LEU A 16 9.44 5.73 -14.21
C LEU A 16 9.10 4.52 -15.08
N PHE A 17 9.03 4.68 -16.40
CA PHE A 17 8.81 3.59 -17.33
C PHE A 17 9.87 2.49 -17.18
N LEU A 18 11.15 2.86 -17.10
CA LEU A 18 12.24 1.90 -16.96
C LEU A 18 12.17 1.15 -15.63
N VAL A 19 11.87 1.85 -14.53
CA VAL A 19 11.69 1.27 -13.19
C VAL A 19 10.52 0.26 -13.20
N VAL A 20 9.38 0.62 -13.79
CA VAL A 20 8.22 -0.27 -13.87
C VAL A 20 8.51 -1.46 -14.79
N ALA A 21 9.09 -1.23 -15.96
CA ALA A 21 9.40 -2.29 -16.92
C ALA A 21 10.40 -3.30 -16.35
N LEU A 22 11.53 -2.83 -15.81
CA LEU A 22 12.52 -3.67 -15.14
C LEU A 22 11.93 -4.33 -13.89
N GLY A 23 11.12 -3.59 -13.13
CA GLY A 23 10.40 -4.09 -11.97
C GLY A 23 9.52 -5.29 -12.27
N LEU A 24 8.72 -5.20 -13.33
CA LEU A 24 7.86 -6.29 -13.78
C LEU A 24 8.68 -7.47 -14.35
N LEU A 25 9.81 -7.20 -15.02
CA LEU A 25 10.71 -8.26 -15.50
C LEU A 25 11.36 -9.02 -14.34
N VAL A 26 11.88 -8.30 -13.35
CA VAL A 26 12.44 -8.88 -12.12
C VAL A 26 11.34 -9.61 -11.33
N GLY A 27 10.15 -9.04 -11.26
CA GLY A 27 8.97 -9.62 -10.63
C GLY A 27 8.56 -11.00 -11.18
N LYS A 28 8.77 -11.22 -12.48
CA LYS A 28 8.50 -12.49 -13.15
C LYS A 28 9.55 -13.57 -12.89
N ILE A 29 10.70 -13.23 -12.33
CA ILE A 29 11.74 -14.21 -11.99
C ILE A 29 11.21 -15.09 -10.86
N LYS A 30 11.10 -16.40 -11.13
CA LYS A 30 10.66 -17.41 -10.16
C LYS A 30 11.88 -18.06 -9.52
N ILE A 31 11.96 -18.03 -8.20
CA ILE A 31 12.95 -18.79 -7.43
C ILE A 31 12.21 -19.78 -6.54
N LYS A 32 12.38 -21.09 -6.78
CA LYS A 32 11.83 -22.19 -5.96
C LYS A 32 10.36 -21.97 -5.52
N ASN A 33 9.47 -21.71 -6.47
CA ASN A 33 8.02 -21.42 -6.28
C ASN A 33 7.64 -20.04 -5.72
N ILE A 34 8.59 -19.15 -5.44
CA ILE A 34 8.29 -17.78 -5.01
C ILE A 34 8.60 -16.82 -6.17
N SER A 35 7.61 -16.02 -6.58
CA SER A 35 7.77 -14.89 -7.50
C SER A 35 7.54 -13.58 -6.77
N LEU A 36 8.30 -12.54 -7.13
CA LEU A 36 8.12 -11.20 -6.56
C LEU A 36 6.89 -10.49 -7.14
N GLU A 37 6.40 -10.92 -8.31
CA GLU A 37 5.22 -10.37 -8.99
C GLU A 37 5.30 -8.83 -9.10
N THR A 38 4.23 -8.12 -8.75
CA THR A 38 4.17 -6.66 -8.77
C THR A 38 5.15 -6.01 -7.79
N SER A 39 5.59 -6.72 -6.74
CA SER A 39 6.56 -6.24 -5.75
C SER A 39 7.94 -6.01 -6.35
N GLY A 40 8.26 -6.60 -7.52
CA GLY A 40 9.53 -6.36 -8.23
C GLY A 40 9.76 -4.88 -8.57
N ALA A 41 8.69 -4.11 -8.83
CA ALA A 41 8.78 -2.67 -9.09
C ALA A 41 9.24 -1.87 -7.87
N LEU A 42 8.88 -2.28 -6.65
CA LEU A 42 9.34 -1.67 -5.42
C LEU A 42 10.86 -1.78 -5.27
N PHE A 43 11.40 -3.00 -5.42
CA PHE A 43 12.84 -3.24 -5.25
C PHE A 43 13.68 -2.54 -6.32
N VAL A 44 13.24 -2.57 -7.58
CA VAL A 44 13.91 -1.84 -8.65
C VAL A 44 13.82 -0.33 -8.41
N GLY A 45 12.67 0.19 -7.99
CA GLY A 45 12.49 1.59 -7.63
C GLY A 45 13.42 2.03 -6.49
N LEU A 46 13.61 1.18 -5.47
CA LEU A 46 14.53 1.44 -4.37
C LEU A 46 15.99 1.52 -4.85
N ILE A 47 16.40 0.62 -5.75
CA ILE A 47 17.74 0.62 -6.35
C ILE A 47 17.96 1.93 -7.14
N PHE A 48 17.01 2.32 -7.99
CA PHE A 48 17.09 3.56 -8.75
C PHE A 48 17.10 4.79 -7.83
N GLY A 49 16.30 4.78 -6.76
CA GLY A 49 16.31 5.81 -5.72
C GLY A 49 17.67 5.92 -5.02
N ALA A 50 18.34 4.78 -4.76
CA ALA A 50 19.68 4.75 -4.17
C ALA A 50 20.76 5.33 -5.11
N TYR A 51 20.58 5.22 -6.42
CA TYR A 51 21.43 5.89 -7.42
C TYR A 51 21.14 7.39 -7.59
N GLY A 52 20.19 7.94 -6.83
CA GLY A 52 19.90 9.38 -6.81
C GLY A 52 18.82 9.82 -7.81
N PHE A 53 18.16 8.89 -8.50
CA PHE A 53 17.00 9.21 -9.32
C PHE A 53 15.81 9.56 -8.43
N LYS A 54 15.25 10.75 -8.61
CA LYS A 54 14.11 11.25 -7.84
C LYS A 54 12.96 11.55 -8.79
N ALA A 55 11.77 11.09 -8.44
CA ALA A 55 10.54 11.55 -9.09
C ALA A 55 10.19 12.94 -8.55
N SER A 56 9.65 13.82 -9.39
CA SER A 56 9.04 15.06 -8.90
C SER A 56 7.88 14.77 -7.97
N ASN A 57 7.63 15.69 -7.03
CA ASN A 57 6.45 15.63 -6.15
C ASN A 57 5.14 15.57 -6.96
N VAL A 58 5.10 16.18 -8.15
CA VAL A 58 3.93 16.13 -9.03
C VAL A 58 3.68 14.71 -9.53
N LEU A 59 4.72 14.04 -10.05
CA LEU A 59 4.61 12.67 -10.54
C LEU A 59 4.27 11.68 -9.42
N PHE A 60 4.88 11.87 -8.25
CA PHE A 60 4.61 11.06 -7.07
C PHE A 60 3.17 11.22 -6.56
N ASN A 61 2.68 12.46 -6.42
CA ASN A 61 1.29 12.72 -5.99
C ASN A 61 0.29 12.18 -7.03
N PHE A 62 0.59 12.36 -8.32
CA PHE A 62 -0.23 11.78 -9.38
C PHE A 62 -0.31 10.25 -9.26
N ALA A 63 0.82 9.57 -9.08
CA ALA A 63 0.84 8.11 -8.89
C ALA A 63 0.08 7.67 -7.62
N LEU A 64 0.19 8.44 -6.53
CA LEU A 64 -0.52 8.18 -5.28
C LEU A 64 -2.04 8.32 -5.47
N ILE A 65 -2.52 9.36 -6.15
CA ILE A 65 -3.95 9.57 -6.46
C ILE A 65 -4.49 8.40 -7.30
N LEU A 66 -3.77 8.00 -8.35
CA LEU A 66 -4.15 6.85 -9.17
C LEU A 66 -4.25 5.56 -8.33
N PHE A 67 -3.25 5.31 -7.48
CA PHE A 67 -3.21 4.14 -6.62
C PHE A 67 -4.37 4.12 -5.60
N VAL A 68 -4.56 5.20 -4.84
CA VAL A 68 -5.60 5.27 -3.80
C VAL A 68 -6.99 5.22 -4.43
N SER A 69 -7.22 5.87 -5.58
CA SER A 69 -8.48 5.79 -6.33
C SER A 69 -8.78 4.36 -6.76
N ALA A 70 -7.78 3.63 -7.27
CA ALA A 70 -7.96 2.27 -7.76
C ALA A 70 -8.27 1.30 -6.61
N VAL A 71 -7.50 1.36 -5.51
CA VAL A 71 -7.72 0.52 -4.32
C VAL A 71 -9.07 0.84 -3.67
N GLY A 72 -9.43 2.12 -3.59
CA GLY A 72 -10.73 2.56 -3.06
C GLY A 72 -11.90 1.99 -3.86
N LEU A 73 -11.84 2.07 -5.21
CA LEU A 73 -12.89 1.55 -6.08
C LEU A 73 -12.97 0.01 -6.05
N LEU A 74 -11.83 -0.68 -5.96
CA LEU A 74 -11.78 -2.13 -5.81
C LEU A 74 -12.42 -2.58 -4.48
N ALA A 75 -12.15 -1.85 -3.39
CA ALA A 75 -12.74 -2.14 -2.09
C ALA A 75 -14.25 -1.87 -2.07
N ALA A 76 -14.72 -0.80 -2.73
CA ALA A 76 -16.08 -0.27 -2.64
C ALA A 76 -17.20 -1.30 -2.85
N LYS A 77 -16.97 -2.33 -3.68
CA LYS A 77 -17.96 -3.37 -4.02
C LYS A 77 -18.52 -4.08 -2.80
N ASP A 78 -17.66 -4.42 -1.85
CA ASP A 78 -18.02 -5.19 -0.66
C ASP A 78 -18.16 -4.32 0.60
N VAL A 79 -17.76 -3.04 0.56
CA VAL A 79 -17.72 -2.16 1.75
C VAL A 79 -19.05 -2.15 2.49
N GLY A 80 -20.18 -1.97 1.80
CA GLY A 80 -21.49 -1.86 2.46
C GLY A 80 -21.85 -3.09 3.29
N LYS A 81 -21.65 -4.29 2.72
CA LYS A 81 -21.93 -5.58 3.39
C LYS A 81 -20.95 -5.83 4.53
N VAL A 82 -19.66 -5.62 4.25
CA VAL A 82 -18.55 -5.84 5.19
C VAL A 82 -18.65 -4.90 6.39
N VAL A 83 -19.00 -3.63 6.19
CA VAL A 83 -19.21 -2.65 7.27
C VAL A 83 -20.45 -3.01 8.10
N LYS A 84 -21.53 -3.50 7.50
CA LYS A 84 -22.72 -3.93 8.26
C LYS A 84 -22.45 -5.16 9.11
N LEU A 85 -21.70 -6.13 8.59
CA LEU A 85 -21.44 -7.42 9.25
C LEU A 85 -20.31 -7.32 10.29
N TYR A 86 -19.25 -6.56 10.00
CA TYR A 86 -18.03 -6.50 10.80
C TYR A 86 -17.59 -5.09 11.19
N GLY A 87 -18.31 -4.04 10.80
CA GLY A 87 -17.90 -2.64 10.97
C GLY A 87 -17.41 -2.29 12.37
N PRO A 88 -18.16 -2.59 13.45
CA PRO A 88 -17.70 -2.33 14.82
C PRO A 88 -16.41 -3.08 15.17
N LYS A 89 -16.27 -4.34 14.73
CA LYS A 89 -15.05 -5.14 14.96
C LYS A 89 -13.86 -4.52 14.23
N PHE A 90 -14.03 -4.10 12.97
CA PHE A 90 -12.97 -3.45 12.20
C PHE A 90 -12.61 -2.07 12.73
N ALA A 91 -13.58 -1.29 13.21
CA ALA A 91 -13.30 0.01 13.84
C ALA A 91 -12.44 -0.16 15.11
N VAL A 92 -12.80 -1.13 15.97
CA VAL A 92 -12.03 -1.41 17.19
C VAL A 92 -10.64 -1.95 16.86
N LEU A 93 -10.53 -2.93 15.96
CA LEU A 93 -9.24 -3.49 15.53
C LEU A 93 -8.34 -2.42 14.89
N GLY A 94 -8.89 -1.64 13.97
CA GLY A 94 -8.16 -0.55 13.31
C GLY A 94 -7.66 0.48 14.31
N THR A 95 -8.49 0.84 15.29
CA THR A 95 -8.09 1.74 16.39
C THR A 95 -6.95 1.13 17.20
N ILE A 96 -7.10 -0.10 17.69
CA ILE A 96 -6.08 -0.75 18.53
C ILE A 96 -4.75 -0.90 17.78
N VAL A 97 -4.77 -1.34 16.53
CA VAL A 97 -3.55 -1.54 15.73
C VAL A 97 -2.86 -0.21 15.42
N THR A 98 -3.64 0.80 15.03
CA THR A 98 -3.11 2.14 14.68
C THR A 98 -2.53 2.82 15.92
N PHE A 99 -3.29 2.92 17.01
CA PHE A 99 -2.81 3.53 18.25
C PHE A 99 -1.69 2.71 18.88
N GLY A 100 -1.76 1.38 18.83
CA GLY A 100 -0.70 0.50 19.32
C GLY A 100 0.61 0.70 18.55
N GLY A 101 0.55 0.77 17.22
CA GLY A 101 1.71 1.07 16.37
C GLY A 101 2.26 2.47 16.60
N ALA A 102 1.39 3.47 16.76
CA ALA A 102 1.78 4.85 17.02
C ALA A 102 2.47 4.97 18.39
N LEU A 103 1.90 4.35 19.42
CA LEU A 103 2.47 4.31 20.76
C LEU A 103 3.82 3.59 20.78
N ALA A 104 3.93 2.43 20.12
CA ALA A 104 5.18 1.70 20.02
C ALA A 104 6.26 2.55 19.32
N THR A 105 5.91 3.21 18.21
CA THR A 105 6.83 4.10 17.49
C THR A 105 7.28 5.27 18.38
N TYR A 106 6.35 5.88 19.10
CA TYR A 106 6.63 6.98 20.01
C TYR A 106 7.57 6.58 21.15
N ILE A 107 7.29 5.43 21.81
CA ILE A 107 8.13 4.90 22.89
C ILE A 107 9.54 4.63 22.39
N VAL A 108 9.69 3.94 21.25
CA VAL A 108 11.00 3.61 20.69
C VAL A 108 11.78 4.88 20.33
N THR A 109 11.11 5.89 19.77
CA THR A 109 11.74 7.18 19.43
C THR A 109 12.30 7.87 20.67
N ILE A 110 11.53 7.92 21.77
CA ILE A 110 11.97 8.55 23.02
C ILE A 110 13.15 7.82 23.66
N ILE A 111 13.14 6.48 23.62
CA ILE A 111 14.16 5.66 24.28
C ILE A 111 15.48 5.70 23.51
N TYR A 112 15.44 5.53 22.18
CA TYR A 112 16.64 5.27 21.39
C TYR A 112 17.18 6.49 20.66
N GLN A 113 16.33 7.43 20.20
CA GLN A 113 16.79 8.53 19.37
C GLN A 113 15.93 9.79 19.53
N LYS A 114 16.22 10.59 20.57
CA LYS A 114 15.56 11.89 20.85
C LYS A 114 15.79 12.99 19.81
N GLY A 115 16.67 12.76 18.82
CA GLY A 115 17.06 13.73 17.79
C GLY A 115 16.62 13.37 16.36
N LEU A 116 15.81 12.33 16.18
CA LEU A 116 15.25 11.99 14.87
C LEU A 116 14.27 13.07 14.40
N ASP A 117 14.30 13.34 13.10
CA ASP A 117 13.30 14.20 12.46
C ASP A 117 11.88 13.59 12.65
N PRO A 118 10.94 14.32 13.26
CA PRO A 118 9.55 13.86 13.43
C PRO A 118 8.88 13.44 12.13
N PHE A 119 9.24 14.06 10.99
CA PHE A 119 8.73 13.71 9.67
C PHE A 119 9.26 12.36 9.19
N LEU A 120 10.51 12.02 9.53
CA LEU A 120 11.07 10.71 9.22
C LEU A 120 10.39 9.61 10.04
N VAL A 121 10.09 9.91 11.32
CA VAL A 121 9.40 8.98 12.23
C VAL A 121 7.97 8.72 11.76
N SER A 122 7.22 9.76 11.34
CA SER A 122 5.87 9.57 10.80
C SER A 122 5.87 8.76 9.50
N GLY A 123 6.85 9.00 8.62
CA GLY A 123 7.10 8.17 7.44
C GLY A 123 7.35 6.70 7.80
N THR A 124 8.28 6.47 8.72
CA THR A 124 8.65 5.13 9.20
C THR A 124 7.45 4.38 9.79
N TYR A 125 6.62 5.07 10.57
CA TYR A 125 5.39 4.52 11.12
C TYR A 125 4.43 4.04 10.03
N THR A 126 4.15 4.89 9.03
CA THR A 126 3.23 4.53 7.93
C THR A 126 3.78 3.41 7.05
N GLY A 127 5.10 3.40 6.83
CA GLY A 127 5.79 2.35 6.07
C GLY A 127 5.80 1.01 6.80
N ALA A 128 6.10 1.00 8.10
CA ALA A 128 6.10 -0.20 8.93
C ALA A 128 4.70 -0.84 9.03
N LEU A 129 3.65 -0.01 9.14
CA LEU A 129 2.26 -0.48 9.07
C LEU A 129 1.79 -0.79 7.65
N THR A 130 2.62 -0.58 6.62
CA THR A 130 2.26 -0.75 5.20
C THR A 130 0.98 0.00 4.82
N SER A 131 0.71 1.15 5.47
CA SER A 131 -0.54 1.88 5.36
C SER A 131 -0.42 3.04 4.37
N SER A 132 -0.81 2.78 3.12
CA SER A 132 -0.85 3.79 2.05
C SER A 132 -1.75 5.01 2.37
N PRO A 133 -2.98 4.86 2.91
CA PRO A 133 -3.78 6.03 3.30
C PRO A 133 -3.16 6.79 4.49
N GLY A 134 -2.50 6.08 5.42
CA GLY A 134 -1.75 6.73 6.50
C GLY A 134 -0.57 7.55 5.98
N PHE A 135 0.12 7.05 4.95
CA PHE A 135 1.21 7.76 4.28
C PHE A 135 0.73 9.02 3.54
N ALA A 136 -0.39 8.93 2.81
CA ALA A 136 -1.03 10.07 2.16
C ALA A 136 -1.41 11.15 3.20
N ALA A 137 -2.09 10.76 4.27
CA ALA A 137 -2.47 11.68 5.35
C ALA A 137 -1.24 12.32 6.03
N ALA A 138 -0.15 11.57 6.21
CA ALA A 138 1.09 12.10 6.77
C ALA A 138 1.77 13.10 5.83
N LEU A 139 1.75 12.87 4.52
CA LEU A 139 2.27 13.83 3.54
C LEU A 139 1.44 15.11 3.50
N GLU A 140 0.11 14.98 3.50
CA GLU A 140 -0.80 16.12 3.51
C GLU A 140 -0.60 16.97 4.77
N ALA A 141 -0.57 16.33 5.94
CA ALA A 141 -0.36 17.01 7.23
C ALA A 141 1.02 17.68 7.36
N THR A 142 1.99 17.31 6.52
CA THR A 142 3.37 17.81 6.58
C THR A 142 3.74 18.69 5.38
N ASN A 143 2.77 19.09 4.56
CA ASN A 143 2.98 19.87 3.33
C ASN A 143 3.95 19.18 2.33
N ASN A 144 3.77 17.87 2.12
CA ASN A 144 4.59 17.04 1.24
C ASN A 144 6.09 17.04 1.61
N ASN A 145 6.39 16.98 2.91
CA ASN A 145 7.78 16.94 3.35
C ASN A 145 8.47 15.64 2.86
N PRO A 146 9.59 15.73 2.10
CA PRO A 146 10.28 14.56 1.57
C PRO A 146 10.76 13.55 2.63
N MET A 147 10.97 13.98 3.87
CA MET A 147 11.39 13.10 4.96
C MET A 147 10.35 12.04 5.30
N VAL A 148 9.06 12.33 5.12
CA VAL A 148 7.98 11.35 5.29
C VAL A 148 8.11 10.24 4.24
N SER A 149 8.34 10.60 2.98
CA SER A 149 8.54 9.64 1.89
C SER A 149 9.78 8.77 2.09
N ILE A 150 10.88 9.36 2.59
CA ILE A 150 12.10 8.63 2.90
C ILE A 150 11.84 7.60 4.02
N GLY A 151 11.21 8.02 5.11
CA GLY A 151 10.90 7.12 6.23
C GLY A 151 9.99 5.98 5.80
N HIS A 152 8.96 6.30 5.00
CA HIS A 152 8.05 5.30 4.45
C HIS A 152 8.78 4.29 3.56
N ALA A 153 9.58 4.77 2.61
CA ALA A 153 10.29 3.91 1.66
C ALA A 153 11.29 2.95 2.34
N VAL A 154 11.93 3.38 3.42
CA VAL A 154 12.88 2.53 4.18
C VAL A 154 12.14 1.49 5.03
N ALA A 155 11.04 1.87 5.68
CA ALA A 155 10.32 0.96 6.57
C ALA A 155 9.42 -0.03 5.82
N TYR A 156 8.91 0.33 4.64
CA TYR A 156 7.94 -0.46 3.88
C TYR A 156 8.42 -1.88 3.54
N PRO A 157 9.64 -2.12 2.99
CA PRO A 157 10.12 -3.47 2.74
C PRO A 157 10.16 -4.35 3.99
N VAL A 158 10.57 -3.78 5.12
CA VAL A 158 10.64 -4.50 6.41
C VAL A 158 9.23 -4.85 6.89
N GLY A 159 8.29 -3.89 6.81
CA GLY A 159 6.89 -4.11 7.15
C GLY A 159 6.25 -5.22 6.32
N VAL A 160 6.41 -5.18 5.00
CA VAL A 160 5.88 -6.20 4.08
C VAL A 160 6.43 -7.59 4.40
N VAL A 161 7.75 -7.73 4.61
CA VAL A 161 8.35 -9.03 4.93
C VAL A 161 7.79 -9.59 6.24
N ILE A 162 7.67 -8.77 7.28
CA ILE A 162 7.12 -9.20 8.58
C ILE A 162 5.66 -9.62 8.44
N VAL A 163 4.84 -8.84 7.72
CA VAL A 163 3.42 -9.16 7.50
C VAL A 163 3.27 -10.48 6.73
N ILE A 164 4.03 -10.68 5.66
CA ILE A 164 4.01 -11.92 4.87
C ILE A 164 4.37 -13.12 5.76
N LEU A 165 5.46 -13.01 6.52
CA LEU A 165 5.87 -14.07 7.44
C LEU A 165 4.80 -14.36 8.49
N PHE A 166 4.17 -13.32 9.05
CA PHE A 166 3.11 -13.47 10.04
C PHE A 166 1.88 -14.18 9.45
N VAL A 167 1.40 -13.76 8.28
CA VAL A 167 0.25 -14.38 7.60
C VAL A 167 0.53 -15.84 7.24
N GLN A 168 1.77 -16.20 6.90
CA GLN A 168 2.15 -17.59 6.63
C GLN A 168 2.32 -18.42 7.91
N LEU A 169 2.86 -17.83 8.96
CA LEU A 169 3.23 -18.53 10.19
C LEU A 169 2.04 -18.73 11.13
N VAL A 170 1.14 -17.76 11.26
CA VAL A 170 0.00 -17.81 12.19
C VAL A 170 -0.91 -19.02 11.93
N PRO A 171 -1.39 -19.29 10.70
CA PRO A 171 -2.22 -20.46 10.45
C PRO A 171 -1.50 -21.76 10.78
N HIS A 172 -0.18 -21.82 10.53
CA HIS A 172 0.63 -22.99 10.83
C HIS A 172 0.81 -23.22 12.34
N ILE A 173 1.08 -22.17 13.11
CA ILE A 173 1.25 -22.23 14.58
C ILE A 173 -0.08 -22.61 15.25
N PHE A 174 -1.17 -21.96 14.87
CA PHE A 174 -2.48 -22.17 15.49
C PHE A 174 -3.27 -23.33 14.88
N LYS A 175 -2.70 -24.04 13.89
CA LYS A 175 -3.35 -25.12 13.14
C LYS A 175 -4.73 -24.71 12.60
N ILE A 176 -4.81 -23.50 12.08
CA ILE A 176 -6.03 -22.95 11.49
C ILE A 176 -6.19 -23.55 10.09
N ASP A 177 -7.35 -24.14 9.85
CA ASP A 177 -7.75 -24.64 8.53
C ASP A 177 -8.23 -23.46 7.67
N ILE A 178 -7.34 -22.96 6.81
CA ILE A 178 -7.60 -21.79 5.96
C ILE A 178 -8.76 -22.06 4.99
N ASP A 179 -8.86 -23.28 4.47
CA ASP A 179 -9.91 -23.65 3.51
C ASP A 179 -11.29 -23.62 4.19
N ARG A 180 -11.37 -24.14 5.41
CA ARG A 180 -12.60 -24.09 6.23
C ARG A 180 -13.01 -22.66 6.60
N GLU A 181 -12.06 -21.83 7.05
CA GLU A 181 -12.33 -20.41 7.38
C GLU A 181 -12.82 -19.64 6.14
N LEU A 182 -12.25 -19.92 4.97
CA LEU A 182 -12.68 -19.32 3.70
C LEU A 182 -14.12 -19.73 3.34
N GLU A 183 -14.51 -20.98 3.54
CA GLU A 183 -15.89 -21.44 3.31
C GLU A 183 -16.89 -20.79 4.27
N LEU A 184 -16.53 -20.66 5.55
CA LEU A 184 -17.34 -19.94 6.54
C LEU A 184 -17.54 -18.48 6.14
N TYR A 185 -16.46 -17.78 5.77
CA TYR A 185 -16.52 -16.39 5.30
C TYR A 185 -17.43 -16.24 4.07
N LYS A 186 -17.27 -17.11 3.05
CA LYS A 186 -18.13 -17.10 1.85
C LYS A 186 -19.59 -17.31 2.19
N THR A 187 -19.88 -18.17 3.17
CA THR A 187 -21.26 -18.44 3.63
C THR A 187 -21.84 -17.22 4.33
N GLU A 188 -21.10 -16.61 5.27
CA GLU A 188 -21.52 -15.38 5.96
C GLU A 188 -21.79 -14.23 4.98
N MET A 189 -20.93 -14.06 3.97
CA MET A 189 -21.10 -13.05 2.92
C MET A 189 -22.32 -13.30 2.02
N LYS A 190 -22.63 -14.56 1.68
CA LYS A 190 -23.85 -14.92 0.92
C LYS A 190 -25.11 -14.67 1.73
N THR A 191 -25.14 -15.08 3.00
CA THR A 191 -26.29 -14.84 3.89
C THR A 191 -26.50 -13.35 4.16
N ALA A 192 -25.43 -12.55 4.23
CA ALA A 192 -25.54 -11.09 4.32
C ALA A 192 -26.09 -10.45 3.04
N THR A 193 -25.95 -11.12 1.89
CA THR A 193 -26.46 -10.66 0.59
C THR A 193 -27.98 -10.84 0.48
N ASP A 194 -28.57 -11.88 1.09
CA ASP A 194 -30.03 -12.08 1.12
C ASP A 194 -30.81 -10.98 1.88
N PHE A 195 -30.14 -10.17 2.70
CA PHE A 195 -30.74 -9.01 3.38
C PHE A 195 -30.70 -7.71 2.57
N SER A 196 -30.09 -7.71 1.39
CA SER A 196 -29.95 -6.53 0.56
C SER A 196 -30.09 -6.91 -0.91
N ASN A 197 -31.23 -6.56 -1.52
CA ASN A 197 -31.55 -6.70 -2.96
C ASN A 197 -30.62 -5.88 -3.89
N PHE A 198 -29.31 -5.89 -3.66
CA PHE A 198 -28.33 -5.44 -4.64
C PHE A 198 -27.84 -6.68 -5.36
N GLU A 199 -28.33 -6.86 -6.59
CA GLU A 199 -27.80 -7.84 -7.53
C GLU A 199 -26.27 -7.78 -7.52
N ASP A 200 -25.66 -8.95 -7.33
CA ASP A 200 -24.23 -9.16 -7.40
C ASP A 200 -23.80 -9.04 -8.86
N VAL A 201 -23.86 -7.82 -9.39
CA VAL A 201 -23.25 -7.50 -10.67
C VAL A 201 -21.75 -7.50 -10.39
N GLN A 202 -21.07 -8.55 -10.83
CA GLN A 202 -19.62 -8.53 -11.01
C GLN A 202 -19.29 -7.48 -12.07
N GLU A 203 -19.32 -6.20 -11.70
CA GLU A 203 -18.81 -5.16 -12.57
C GLU A 203 -17.30 -5.34 -12.64
N GLU A 204 -16.76 -5.67 -13.81
CA GLU A 204 -15.34 -5.55 -14.09
C GLU A 204 -14.84 -4.14 -13.73
N PHE A 205 -13.54 -3.97 -13.46
CA PHE A 205 -12.99 -2.68 -13.06
C PHE A 205 -13.44 -1.56 -14.02
N ASN A 206 -14.32 -0.68 -13.54
CA ASN A 206 -14.99 0.29 -14.38
C ASN A 206 -14.08 1.51 -14.60
N ILE A 207 -13.44 1.56 -15.77
CA ILE A 207 -12.52 2.63 -16.17
C ILE A 207 -13.22 3.99 -16.17
N ILE A 208 -14.52 4.04 -16.48
CA ILE A 208 -15.29 5.28 -16.50
C ILE A 208 -15.43 5.81 -15.07
N SER A 209 -15.85 4.96 -14.13
CA SER A 209 -15.95 5.32 -12.71
C SER A 209 -14.60 5.76 -12.14
N TYR A 210 -13.53 5.02 -12.46
CA TYR A 210 -12.17 5.37 -12.05
C TYR A 210 -11.71 6.73 -12.59
N SER A 211 -11.96 7.00 -13.87
CA SER A 211 -11.62 8.28 -14.51
C SER A 211 -12.40 9.45 -13.88
N LEU A 212 -13.67 9.22 -13.55
CA LEU A 212 -14.52 10.22 -12.89
C LEU A 212 -14.00 10.57 -11.49
N VAL A 213 -13.62 9.56 -10.68
CA VAL A 213 -13.03 9.78 -9.35
C VAL A 213 -11.76 10.62 -9.43
N ILE A 214 -10.89 10.33 -10.40
CA ILE A 214 -9.65 11.09 -10.62
C ILE A 214 -9.95 12.55 -11.01
N ILE A 215 -10.88 12.77 -11.93
CA ILE A 215 -11.24 14.13 -12.41
C ILE A 215 -11.94 14.94 -11.31
N ALA A 216 -12.80 14.30 -10.53
CA ALA A 216 -13.53 14.94 -9.44
C ALA A 216 -12.61 15.33 -8.27
N GLY A 217 -11.38 14.80 -8.22
CA GLY A 217 -10.42 15.07 -7.13
C GLY A 217 -10.90 14.54 -5.78
N ALA A 218 -11.70 13.46 -5.78
CA ALA A 218 -12.33 12.92 -4.58
C ALA A 218 -11.41 12.04 -3.72
N VAL A 219 -10.09 12.26 -3.79
CA VAL A 219 -9.07 11.48 -3.08
C VAL A 219 -8.07 12.39 -2.39
#